data_AF-A0A352YV92-F1
#
_entry.id   AF-A0A352YV92-F1
#
_cell.length_a   1.000
_cell.length_b   1.000
_cell.length_c   1.000
_cell.angle_alpha   90.00
_cell.angle_beta   90.00
_cell.angle_gamma   90.00
#
_symmetry.space_group_name_H-M   'P 1'
#
loop_
_entity.id
_entity.type
_entity.pdbx_description
1 polymer ?
#
loop_
_entity_poly.entity_id
_entity_poly.type
_entity_poly.pdbx_seq_one_letter_code
_entity_poly.pdbx_strand_id
1 'polypeptide(L)'
;MPALYEQLEKDVRFIEGMKACMNCGVCTAVCPAAEVSDYDPRQVVSMVQERDEAQLEKLLKSDTIWRCGECLSCKTRCPRGNVPCYIIQALRALSIETGFFIESEQGRKQLAIKRTVGDHILKYGYCIYFDEVDLETYPEQGPVWNWLRKNRESMMKRLGT
;
A
#
# COMPACT_ATOMS: atom_id res chain seq x y z
N MET A 1 3.92 1.55 -26.56
CA MET A 1 4.10 0.89 -25.25
C MET A 1 3.36 -0.43 -25.27
N PRO A 2 3.86 -1.49 -24.60
CA PRO A 2 3.08 -2.72 -24.45
C PRO A 2 1.75 -2.43 -23.73
N ALA A 3 0.72 -3.21 -24.05
CA ALA A 3 -0.60 -3.07 -23.44
C ALA A 3 -0.51 -3.22 -21.90
N LEU A 4 -1.33 -2.51 -21.13
CA LEU A 4 -1.22 -2.52 -19.67
C LEU A 4 -1.54 -3.90 -19.11
N TYR A 5 -2.51 -4.60 -19.69
CA TYR A 5 -2.83 -5.97 -19.27
C TYR A 5 -1.70 -6.95 -19.55
N GLU A 6 -0.98 -6.80 -20.66
CA GLU A 6 0.15 -7.67 -20.98
C GLU A 6 1.29 -7.52 -19.96
N GLN A 7 1.45 -6.32 -19.39
CA GLN A 7 2.39 -6.08 -18.30
C GLN A 7 1.87 -6.63 -16.98
N LEU A 8 0.58 -6.39 -16.66
CA LEU A 8 -0.07 -6.86 -15.44
C LEU A 8 -0.06 -8.39 -15.33
N GLU A 9 -0.28 -9.10 -16.44
CA GLU A 9 -0.31 -10.57 -16.51
C GLU A 9 1.06 -11.23 -16.25
N LYS A 10 2.16 -10.48 -16.30
CA LYS A 10 3.50 -10.99 -15.97
C LYS A 10 3.73 -11.06 -14.46
N ASP A 11 2.93 -10.36 -13.64
CA ASP A 11 3.08 -10.34 -12.20
C ASP A 11 2.50 -11.63 -11.57
N VAL A 12 3.34 -12.36 -10.82
CA VAL A 12 2.95 -13.59 -10.11
C VAL A 12 1.76 -13.37 -9.16
N ARG A 13 1.65 -12.20 -8.55
CA ARG A 13 0.55 -11.86 -7.64
C ARG A 13 -0.75 -11.72 -8.42
N PHE A 14 -0.70 -11.19 -9.64
CA PHE A 14 -1.88 -11.14 -10.50
C PHE A 14 -2.32 -12.54 -10.92
N ILE A 15 -1.38 -13.39 -11.37
CA ILE A 15 -1.66 -14.78 -11.78
C ILE A 15 -2.29 -15.60 -10.63
N GLU A 16 -1.74 -15.47 -9.43
CA GLU A 16 -2.23 -16.18 -8.25
C GLU A 16 -3.52 -15.56 -7.68
N GLY A 17 -3.65 -14.24 -7.75
CA GLY A 17 -4.74 -13.48 -7.13
C GLY A 17 -6.00 -13.37 -7.99
N MET A 18 -5.88 -13.41 -9.32
CA MET A 18 -7.00 -13.27 -10.23
C MET A 18 -7.48 -14.63 -10.72
N LYS A 19 -8.68 -15.03 -10.27
CA LYS A 19 -9.41 -16.22 -10.72
C LYS A 19 -10.73 -15.74 -11.35
N ALA A 20 -11.83 -16.47 -11.14
CA ALA A 20 -13.15 -16.07 -11.64
C ALA A 20 -13.97 -15.42 -10.52
N CYS A 21 -13.91 -14.09 -10.41
CA CYS A 21 -14.73 -13.32 -9.48
C CYS A 21 -16.21 -13.37 -9.90
N MET A 22 -17.08 -13.63 -8.91
CA MET A 22 -18.53 -13.66 -9.06
C MET A 22 -19.21 -12.44 -8.41
N ASN A 23 -18.44 -11.39 -8.12
CA ASN A 23 -18.93 -10.12 -7.58
C ASN A 23 -19.71 -10.22 -6.24
N CYS A 24 -19.37 -11.19 -5.39
CA CYS A 24 -20.15 -11.52 -4.17
C CYS A 24 -19.99 -10.54 -2.97
N GLY A 25 -18.95 -9.70 -2.95
CA GLY A 25 -18.75 -8.71 -1.87
C GLY A 25 -18.17 -9.21 -0.55
N VAL A 26 -17.82 -10.49 -0.42
CA VAL A 26 -17.16 -11.01 0.79
C VAL A 26 -15.86 -10.26 1.10
N CYS A 27 -15.07 -9.92 0.08
CA CYS A 27 -13.83 -9.16 0.26
C CYS A 27 -14.06 -7.76 0.83
N THR A 28 -15.15 -7.10 0.44
CA THR A 28 -15.55 -5.78 0.95
C THR A 28 -15.99 -5.88 2.40
N ALA A 29 -16.82 -6.87 2.73
CA ALA A 29 -17.36 -7.07 4.08
C ALA A 29 -16.28 -7.36 5.14
N VAL A 30 -15.12 -7.91 4.75
CA VAL A 30 -14.01 -8.21 5.68
C VAL A 30 -12.87 -7.19 5.63
N CYS A 31 -13.00 -6.13 4.84
CA CYS A 31 -11.92 -5.17 4.62
C CYS A 31 -11.99 -4.03 5.64
N PRO A 32 -10.98 -3.85 6.50
CA PRO A 32 -10.96 -2.72 7.43
C PRO A 32 -10.94 -1.36 6.72
N ALA A 33 -10.28 -1.28 5.55
CA ALA A 33 -10.24 -0.04 4.77
C ALA A 33 -11.62 0.34 4.19
N ALA A 34 -12.49 -0.63 3.91
CA ALA A 34 -13.86 -0.38 3.45
C ALA A 34 -14.77 0.11 4.59
N GLU A 35 -14.43 -0.19 5.84
CA GLU A 35 -15.18 0.27 7.02
C GLU A 35 -14.91 1.76 7.32
N VAL A 36 -13.66 2.20 7.12
CA VAL A 36 -13.21 3.55 7.52
C VAL A 36 -13.07 4.52 6.35
N SER A 37 -13.28 4.07 5.11
CA SER A 37 -13.13 4.92 3.92
C SER A 37 -14.01 4.46 2.77
N ASP A 38 -14.23 5.35 1.80
CA ASP A 38 -14.89 5.01 0.53
C ASP A 38 -13.96 4.12 -0.32
N TYR A 39 -13.99 2.83 -0.05
CA TYR A 39 -13.14 1.83 -0.65
C TYR A 39 -13.87 0.51 -0.81
N ASP A 40 -13.91 0.00 -2.04
CA ASP A 40 -14.50 -1.30 -2.35
C ASP A 40 -13.50 -2.18 -3.12
N PRO A 41 -12.82 -3.16 -2.47
CA PRO A 41 -11.89 -4.05 -3.17
C PRO A 41 -12.60 -4.94 -4.20
N ARG A 42 -13.91 -5.17 -4.10
CA ARG A 42 -14.70 -5.91 -5.09
C ARG A 42 -14.78 -5.13 -6.40
N GLN A 43 -15.00 -3.80 -6.34
CA GLN A 43 -15.05 -2.96 -7.54
C GLN A 43 -13.73 -3.00 -8.31
N VAL A 44 -12.60 -2.97 -7.60
CA VAL A 44 -11.27 -3.12 -8.21
C VAL A 44 -11.17 -4.44 -8.98
N VAL A 45 -11.54 -5.56 -8.36
CA VAL A 45 -11.48 -6.87 -9.02
C VAL A 45 -12.44 -6.95 -10.20
N SER A 46 -13.64 -6.38 -10.10
CA SER A 46 -14.61 -6.32 -11.20
C SER A 46 -14.08 -5.53 -12.40
N MET A 47 -13.57 -4.31 -12.19
CA MET A 47 -12.99 -3.50 -13.26
C MET A 47 -11.84 -4.23 -13.96
N VAL A 48 -10.97 -4.88 -13.19
CA VAL A 48 -9.83 -5.61 -13.74
C VAL A 48 -10.28 -6.84 -14.53
N GLN A 49 -11.34 -7.53 -14.10
CA GLN A 49 -11.91 -8.70 -14.79
C GLN A 49 -12.51 -8.37 -16.16
N GLU A 50 -12.99 -7.14 -16.35
CA GLU A 50 -13.60 -6.68 -17.62
C GLU A 50 -12.58 -6.54 -18.76
N ARG A 51 -11.28 -6.51 -18.44
CA ARG A 51 -10.18 -6.40 -19.41
C ARG A 51 -10.24 -5.15 -20.30
N ASP A 52 -10.74 -4.04 -19.76
CA ASP A 52 -10.79 -2.73 -20.44
C ASP A 52 -9.53 -1.92 -20.12
N GLU A 53 -8.68 -1.70 -21.13
CA GLU A 53 -7.43 -0.93 -21.03
C GLU A 53 -7.66 0.52 -20.54
N ALA A 54 -8.72 1.19 -21.00
CA ALA A 54 -9.01 2.56 -20.62
C ALA A 54 -9.47 2.66 -19.16
N GLN A 55 -10.21 1.66 -18.66
CA GLN A 55 -10.58 1.58 -17.24
C GLN A 55 -9.37 1.22 -16.38
N LEU A 56 -8.50 0.31 -16.84
CA LEU A 56 -7.26 -0.02 -16.14
C LEU A 56 -6.38 1.22 -16.00
N GLU A 57 -6.18 2.01 -17.06
CA GLU A 57 -5.40 3.25 -16.99
C GLU A 57 -5.97 4.23 -15.96
N LYS A 58 -7.29 4.45 -15.97
CA LYS A 58 -7.97 5.31 -14.97
C LYS A 58 -7.76 4.80 -13.55
N LEU A 59 -7.86 3.48 -13.34
CA LEU A 59 -7.64 2.85 -12.05
C LEU A 59 -6.21 3.06 -11.54
N LEU A 60 -5.20 2.92 -12.42
CA LEU A 60 -3.78 3.12 -12.08
C LEU A 60 -3.44 4.57 -11.69
N LYS A 61 -4.20 5.54 -12.19
CA LYS A 61 -4.07 6.98 -11.85
C LYS A 61 -4.87 7.39 -10.61
N SER A 62 -5.78 6.53 -10.12
CA SER A 62 -6.69 6.83 -9.02
C SER A 62 -6.10 6.54 -7.64
N ASP A 63 -6.68 7.15 -6.61
CA ASP A 63 -6.38 6.82 -5.20
C ASP A 63 -6.89 5.43 -4.77
N THR A 64 -7.81 4.82 -5.53
CA THR A 64 -8.52 3.61 -5.13
C THR A 64 -7.58 2.46 -4.79
N ILE A 65 -6.57 2.20 -5.63
CA ILE A 65 -5.60 1.11 -5.38
C ILE A 65 -4.73 1.40 -4.14
N TRP A 66 -4.56 2.66 -3.75
CA TRP A 66 -3.72 3.12 -2.64
C TRP A 66 -4.42 3.08 -1.27
N ARG A 67 -5.74 2.88 -1.24
CA ARG A 67 -6.52 2.73 0.00
C ARG A 67 -6.40 1.36 0.65
N CYS A 68 -5.97 0.34 -0.10
CA CYS A 68 -5.72 -0.99 0.46
C CYS A 68 -4.61 -0.98 1.52
N GLY A 69 -4.90 -1.47 2.73
CA GLY A 69 -3.91 -1.64 3.80
C GLY A 69 -3.05 -2.90 3.69
N GLU A 70 -3.17 -3.67 2.60
CA GLU A 70 -2.40 -4.91 2.33
C GLU A 70 -2.43 -5.99 3.43
N CYS A 71 -3.45 -5.98 4.29
CA CYS A 71 -3.61 -6.91 5.42
C CYS A 71 -3.93 -8.37 5.05
N LEU A 72 -4.20 -8.66 3.77
CA LEU A 72 -4.57 -9.99 3.24
C LEU A 72 -5.84 -10.64 3.81
N SER A 73 -6.68 -9.93 4.58
CA SER A 73 -7.95 -10.49 5.10
C SER A 73 -8.86 -11.09 4.01
N CYS A 74 -8.80 -10.56 2.78
CA CYS A 74 -9.57 -11.06 1.65
C CYS A 74 -9.13 -12.47 1.16
N LYS A 75 -7.86 -12.86 1.38
CA LYS A 75 -7.28 -14.11 0.85
C LYS A 75 -7.97 -15.35 1.40
N THR A 76 -8.26 -15.36 2.70
CA THR A 76 -8.80 -16.53 3.40
C THR A 76 -10.32 -16.67 3.29
N ARG A 77 -11.00 -15.68 2.68
CA ARG A 77 -12.47 -15.57 2.71
C ARG A 77 -13.13 -15.71 1.35
N CYS A 78 -12.40 -15.46 0.26
CA CYS A 78 -12.99 -15.52 -1.07
C CYS A 78 -13.37 -16.97 -1.46
N PRO A 79 -14.66 -17.25 -1.74
CA PRO A 79 -15.11 -18.61 -2.09
C PRO A 79 -14.59 -19.10 -3.44
N ARG A 80 -14.09 -18.18 -4.29
CA ARG A 80 -13.52 -18.46 -5.61
C ARG A 80 -11.99 -18.40 -5.63
N GLY A 81 -11.35 -18.21 -4.48
CA GLY A 81 -9.90 -18.12 -4.37
C GLY A 81 -9.27 -16.84 -4.93
N ASN A 82 -10.06 -15.82 -5.30
CA ASN A 82 -9.51 -14.52 -5.67
C ASN A 82 -8.85 -13.85 -4.46
N VAL A 83 -7.74 -13.16 -4.69
CA VAL A 83 -7.02 -12.39 -3.68
C VAL A 83 -6.94 -10.93 -4.15
N PRO A 84 -7.97 -10.10 -3.86
CA PRO A 84 -7.97 -8.68 -4.22
C PRO A 84 -6.67 -7.95 -3.83
N CYS A 85 -6.13 -8.24 -2.64
CA CYS A 85 -4.87 -7.68 -2.17
C CYS A 85 -3.69 -7.95 -3.12
N TYR A 86 -3.57 -9.16 -3.68
CA TYR A 86 -2.51 -9.49 -4.63
C TYR A 86 -2.70 -8.76 -5.97
N ILE A 87 -3.94 -8.68 -6.44
CA ILE A 87 -4.28 -7.90 -7.64
C ILE A 87 -3.89 -6.43 -7.44
N ILE A 88 -4.22 -5.84 -6.29
CA ILE A 88 -3.89 -4.46 -5.95
C ILE A 88 -2.38 -4.23 -5.84
N GLN A 89 -1.63 -5.18 -5.26
CA GLN A 89 -0.17 -5.10 -5.20
C GLN A 89 0.47 -5.09 -6.60
N ALA A 90 -0.05 -5.91 -7.52
CA ALA A 90 0.38 -5.90 -8.92
C ALA A 90 0.00 -4.57 -9.62
N LEU A 91 -1.21 -4.05 -9.39
CA LEU A 91 -1.65 -2.76 -9.91
C LEU A 91 -0.79 -1.60 -9.39
N ARG A 92 -0.42 -1.59 -8.11
CA ARG A 92 0.47 -0.57 -7.54
C ARG A 92 1.86 -0.61 -8.18
N ALA A 93 2.42 -1.80 -8.38
CA ALA A 93 3.70 -1.96 -9.07
C ALA A 93 3.62 -1.41 -10.49
N LEU A 94 2.58 -1.78 -11.26
CA LEU A 94 2.37 -1.27 -12.60
C LEU A 94 2.17 0.25 -12.63
N SER A 95 1.42 0.82 -11.68
CA SER A 95 1.21 2.27 -11.54
C SER A 95 2.53 3.02 -11.26
N ILE A 96 3.44 2.41 -10.49
CA ILE A 96 4.78 2.96 -10.24
C ILE A 96 5.64 2.87 -11.52
N GLU A 97 5.71 1.71 -12.16
CA GLU A 97 6.54 1.46 -13.36
C GLU A 97 6.14 2.35 -14.54
N THR A 98 4.85 2.57 -14.72
CA THR A 98 4.28 3.45 -15.77
C THR A 98 4.34 4.93 -15.40
N GLY A 99 4.61 5.25 -14.14
CA GLY A 99 4.61 6.62 -13.61
C GLY A 99 3.22 7.19 -13.31
N PHE A 100 2.14 6.42 -13.48
CA PHE A 100 0.77 6.90 -13.21
C PHE A 100 0.48 7.22 -11.74
N PHE A 101 1.27 6.69 -10.80
CA PHE A 101 1.12 7.00 -9.38
C PHE A 101 1.23 8.50 -9.05
N ILE A 102 1.84 9.32 -9.93
CA ILE A 102 1.96 10.77 -9.76
C ILE A 102 0.62 11.50 -9.83
N GLU A 103 -0.37 10.92 -10.53
CA GLU A 103 -1.71 11.50 -10.68
C GLU A 103 -2.56 11.26 -9.43
N SER A 104 -2.21 10.24 -8.62
CA SER A 104 -2.87 9.92 -7.37
C SER A 104 -2.30 10.74 -6.22
N GLU A 105 -3.16 11.30 -5.36
CA GLU A 105 -2.73 11.96 -4.13
C GLU A 105 -2.13 10.94 -3.15
N GLN A 106 -2.78 9.80 -2.98
CA GLN A 106 -2.27 8.75 -2.09
C GLN A 106 -1.03 8.07 -2.66
N GLY A 107 -0.97 7.85 -3.99
CA GLY A 107 0.20 7.28 -4.67
C GLY A 107 1.46 8.12 -4.49
N ARG A 108 1.33 9.45 -4.57
CA ARG A 108 2.45 10.39 -4.33
C ARG A 108 3.05 10.29 -2.93
N LYS A 109 2.31 9.82 -1.92
CA LYS A 109 2.84 9.64 -0.55
C LYS A 109 3.96 8.59 -0.47
N GLN A 110 4.05 7.68 -1.44
CA GLN A 110 5.19 6.74 -1.55
C GLN A 110 6.53 7.46 -1.69
N LEU A 111 6.55 8.66 -2.28
CA LEU A 111 7.75 9.46 -2.41
C LEU A 111 8.31 9.87 -1.04
N ALA A 112 7.44 10.17 -0.07
CA ALA A 112 7.85 10.53 1.28
C ALA A 112 8.57 9.35 1.93
N ILE A 113 7.94 8.16 1.91
CA ILE A 113 8.52 6.93 2.47
C ILE A 113 9.85 6.59 1.78
N LYS A 114 9.90 6.61 0.45
CA LYS A 114 11.11 6.32 -0.32
C LYS A 114 12.26 7.26 0.03
N ARG A 115 11.98 8.56 0.20
CA ARG A 115 13.00 9.56 0.54
C ARG A 115 13.47 9.39 1.98
N THR A 116 12.55 9.30 2.94
CA THR A 116 12.90 9.10 4.36
C THR A 116 13.75 7.84 4.56
N VAL A 117 13.31 6.69 4.04
CA VAL A 117 14.05 5.43 4.20
C VAL A 117 15.39 5.48 3.46
N GLY A 118 15.41 6.02 2.24
CA GLY A 118 16.65 6.17 1.47
C GLY A 118 17.67 7.05 2.16
N ASP A 119 17.25 8.22 2.65
CA ASP A 119 18.10 9.16 3.37
C ASP A 119 18.63 8.56 4.66
N HIS A 120 17.79 7.83 5.41
CA HIS A 120 18.22 7.16 6.63
C HIS A 120 19.24 6.04 6.36
N ILE A 121 19.05 5.25 5.30
CA ILE A 121 20.02 4.21 4.93
C ILE A 121 21.36 4.85 4.56
N LEU A 122 21.34 5.93 3.79
CA LEU A 122 22.56 6.60 3.36
C LEU A 122 23.30 7.30 4.50
N LYS A 123 22.59 7.89 5.48
CA LYS A 123 23.18 8.60 6.61
C LYS A 123 23.57 7.70 7.78
N TYR A 124 22.73 6.72 8.10
CA TYR A 124 22.79 5.95 9.35
C TYR A 124 22.98 4.45 9.14
N GLY A 125 22.90 3.95 7.89
CA GLY A 125 22.97 2.52 7.60
C GLY A 125 21.74 1.74 8.10
N TYR A 126 20.62 2.41 8.39
CA TYR A 126 19.40 1.79 8.93
C TYR A 126 18.14 2.34 8.25
N CYS A 127 17.08 1.53 8.15
CA CYS A 127 15.88 1.88 7.40
C CYS A 127 15.08 3.03 8.04
N ILE A 128 14.91 2.99 9.36
CA ILE A 128 14.22 4.03 10.14
C ILE A 128 15.08 4.37 11.34
N TYR A 129 15.77 5.50 11.30
CA TYR A 129 16.58 5.93 12.42
C TYR A 129 15.70 6.62 13.47
N PHE A 130 15.75 6.09 14.69
CA PHE A 130 14.87 6.49 15.79
C PHE A 130 14.85 8.01 16.03
N ASP A 131 16.02 8.66 15.95
CA ASP A 131 16.16 10.08 16.31
C ASP A 131 15.63 11.05 15.24
N GLU A 132 15.40 10.60 14.02
CA GLU A 132 14.83 11.39 12.90
C GLU A 132 13.31 11.40 12.91
N VAL A 133 12.67 10.60 13.77
CA VAL A 133 11.23 10.64 13.96
C VAL A 133 10.91 11.77 14.95
N ASP A 134 10.82 13.01 14.46
CA ASP A 134 10.44 14.17 15.28
C ASP A 134 8.94 14.47 15.23
N LEU A 135 8.46 15.37 16.10
CA LEU A 135 7.05 15.77 16.14
C LEU A 135 6.65 16.81 15.11
N GLU A 136 7.61 17.41 14.39
CA GLU A 136 7.29 18.34 13.29
C GLU A 136 6.78 17.54 12.09
N THR A 137 7.44 16.43 11.80
CA THR A 137 7.09 15.53 10.70
C THR A 137 6.07 14.46 11.12
N TYR A 138 6.15 13.97 12.36
CA TYR A 138 5.35 12.86 12.88
C TYR A 138 4.58 13.26 14.15
N PRO A 139 3.58 14.15 14.04
CA PRO A 139 2.83 14.66 15.20
C PRO A 139 2.08 13.55 15.94
N GLU A 140 1.75 12.44 15.26
CA GLU A 140 1.04 11.30 15.84
C GLU A 140 1.82 10.56 16.93
N GLN A 141 3.15 10.72 16.99
CA GLN A 141 3.98 10.10 18.03
C GLN A 141 3.75 10.73 19.42
N GLY A 142 3.29 11.98 19.45
CA GLY A 142 2.89 12.67 20.67
C GLY A 142 4.03 13.04 21.64
N PRO A 143 3.70 13.71 22.75
CA PRO A 143 4.69 14.32 23.65
C PRO A 143 5.59 13.31 24.36
N VAL A 144 5.09 12.09 24.60
CA VAL A 144 5.85 11.00 25.23
C VAL A 144 7.05 10.61 24.38
N TRP A 145 6.87 10.55 23.06
CA TRP A 145 7.95 10.24 22.14
C TRP A 145 9.08 11.27 22.18
N ASN A 146 8.72 12.56 22.16
CA ASN A 146 9.72 13.63 22.24
C ASN A 146 10.46 13.63 23.59
N TRP A 147 9.77 13.30 24.68
CA TRP A 147 10.43 13.09 25.97
C TRP A 147 11.42 11.93 25.91
N LEU A 148 11.02 10.79 25.32
CA LEU A 148 11.88 9.61 25.23
C LEU A 148 13.13 9.88 24.40
N ARG A 149 12.99 10.57 23.26
CA ARG A 149 14.12 10.99 22.41
C ARG A 149 15.10 11.90 23.15
N LYS A 150 14.61 12.88 23.92
CA LYS A 150 15.44 13.78 24.75
C LYS A 150 16.15 13.08 25.91
N ASN A 151 15.59 11.97 26.40
CA ASN A 151 16.09 11.25 27.59
C ASN A 151 16.69 9.87 27.24
N ARG A 152 16.96 9.60 25.95
CA ARG A 152 17.30 8.25 25.47
C ARG A 152 18.50 7.65 26.20
N GLU A 153 19.57 8.43 26.44
CA GLU A 153 20.80 7.91 27.04
C GLU A 153 20.56 7.46 28.49
N SER A 154 19.80 8.25 29.24
CA SER A 154 19.38 7.90 30.60
C SER A 154 18.49 6.65 30.60
N MET A 155 17.55 6.57 29.66
CA MET A 155 16.67 5.42 29.46
C MET A 155 17.45 4.14 29.13
N MET A 156 18.34 4.18 28.15
CA MET A 156 19.17 3.04 27.72
C MET A 156 20.04 2.54 28.88
N LYS A 157 20.70 3.47 29.62
CA LYS A 157 21.45 3.13 30.82
C LYS A 157 20.60 2.43 31.90
N ARG A 158 19.35 2.86 32.09
CA ARG A 158 18.41 2.21 33.02
C ARG A 158 17.99 0.82 32.56
N LEU A 159 17.91 0.61 31.25
CA LEU A 159 17.57 -0.69 30.64
C LEU A 159 18.78 -1.64 30.54
N GLY A 160 19.99 -1.18 30.87
CA GLY A 160 21.20 -1.99 30.80
C GLY A 160 21.70 -2.24 29.37
N THR A 161 21.29 -1.38 28.44
CA THR A 161 21.65 -1.41 27.01
C THR A 161 22.49 -0.21 26.61
#